data_AF-A0A401XNE9-F1
#
_entry.id   AF-A0A401XNE9-F1
#
_cell.length_a   1.000
_cell.length_b   1.000
_cell.length_c   1.000
_cell.angle_alpha   90.00
_cell.angle_beta   90.00
_cell.angle_gamma   90.00
#
_symmetry.space_group_name_H-M   'P 1'
#
loop_
_entity.id
_entity.type
_entity.pdbx_description
1 polymer ?
#
loop_
_entity_poly.entity_id
_entity_poly.type
_entity_poly.pdbx_seq_one_letter_code
_entity_poly.pdbx_strand_id
1 'polypeptide(L)'
;MSTTRIIAWLMVLVTVVALIVVWVENSKGEATTTSEVPATEQQVQTATAEELWLAPDPEKITDEAQRELVLYGKDLIAHTAKYLGPNGSVAQLTNGMNCQNCHLEAGTKPWGNNYGSVASTYPKFRARSGGMEDIYKRVSDCFERSLNGKAPDTNSREMQAIKAYIEFLGTNVKKGEKAPGSGLKEFAMLDRPADPARGKIVYEQKCQSCHQADGQGLKHPDGVEYLYPPLWGKNSYNDAAGLYRITNFAKYVKFNMPLGASHTMPLLTDEEAWDVAAFVNSQPRPHKKVPKDWPDISKKPVDHPFGPYKDTFSEQQHKFGPWQPIIAFYKDLEATSQKKQ
;
A
#
# COMPACT_ATOMS: atom_id res chain seq x y z
N MET A 1 52.76 35.92 20.64
CA MET A 1 52.28 34.98 21.69
C MET A 1 53.45 34.65 22.61
N SER A 2 53.32 34.89 23.91
CA SER A 2 54.36 34.60 24.91
C SER A 2 54.80 33.14 24.83
N THR A 3 56.11 32.88 24.87
CA THR A 3 56.74 31.55 24.84
C THR A 3 56.10 30.56 25.81
N THR A 4 55.63 31.05 26.96
CA THR A 4 54.88 30.29 27.97
C THR A 4 53.59 29.66 27.43
N ARG A 5 52.88 30.33 26.51
CA ARG A 5 51.66 29.79 25.89
C ARG A 5 51.97 28.69 24.90
N ILE A 6 53.07 28.81 24.15
CA ILE A 6 53.49 27.78 23.17
C ILE A 6 53.88 26.49 23.90
N ILE A 7 54.60 26.61 25.02
CA ILE A 7 54.97 25.46 25.86
C ILE A 7 53.74 24.77 26.45
N ALA A 8 52.73 25.54 26.90
CA ALA A 8 51.48 24.98 27.40
C ALA A 8 50.70 24.20 26.31
N TRP A 9 50.62 24.75 25.09
CA TRP A 9 49.98 24.07 23.96
C TRP A 9 50.72 22.79 23.55
N LEU A 10 52.07 22.79 23.57
CA LEU A 10 52.86 21.60 23.28
C LEU A 10 52.65 20.51 24.35
N MET A 11 52.57 20.87 25.64
CA MET A 11 52.28 19.89 26.70
C MET A 11 50.88 19.28 26.58
N VAL A 12 49.88 20.06 26.19
CA VAL A 12 48.52 19.56 25.93
C VAL A 12 48.50 18.63 24.71
N LEU A 13 49.22 18.99 23.64
CA LEU A 13 49.28 18.14 22.45
C LEU A 13 49.95 16.79 22.76
N VAL A 14 51.05 16.79 23.52
CA VAL A 14 51.76 15.56 23.90
C VAL A 14 50.90 14.67 24.79
N THR A 15 50.14 15.23 25.73
CA THR A 15 49.23 14.45 26.58
C THR A 15 48.05 13.87 25.80
N VAL A 16 47.48 14.62 24.84
CA VAL A 16 46.41 14.09 23.96
C VAL A 16 46.93 12.96 23.07
N VAL A 17 48.12 13.12 22.49
CA VAL A 17 48.73 12.06 21.67
C VAL A 17 49.03 10.81 22.50
N ALA A 18 49.55 10.96 23.72
CA ALA A 18 49.79 9.84 24.62
C ALA A 18 48.48 9.09 24.98
N LEU A 19 47.39 9.82 25.23
CA LEU A 19 46.08 9.21 25.51
C LEU A 19 45.51 8.46 24.30
N ILE A 20 45.72 8.96 23.08
CA ILE A 20 45.30 8.28 21.84
C ILE A 20 46.11 7.00 21.64
N VAL A 21 47.43 7.02 21.88
CA VAL A 21 48.27 5.81 21.78
C VAL A 21 47.81 4.74 22.76
N VAL A 22 47.58 5.11 24.03
CA VAL A 22 47.05 4.17 25.05
C VAL A 22 45.69 3.61 24.64
N TRP A 23 44.79 4.42 24.09
CA TRP A 23 43.47 3.96 23.62
C TRP A 23 43.59 2.98 22.44
N VAL A 24 44.48 3.25 21.48
CA VAL A 24 44.72 2.35 20.35
C VAL A 24 45.34 1.03 20.81
N GLU A 25 46.27 1.07 21.77
CA GLU A 25 46.88 -0.13 22.34
C GLU A 25 45.86 -0.98 23.12
N ASN A 26 44.96 -0.34 23.88
CA ASN A 26 43.91 -1.03 24.63
C ASN A 26 42.79 -1.58 23.73
N SER A 27 42.60 -1.02 22.54
CA SER A 27 41.60 -1.49 21.55
C SER A 27 42.04 -2.72 20.76
N LYS A 28 43.32 -3.13 20.85
CA LYS A 28 43.88 -4.29 20.12
C LYS A 28 43.76 -5.62 20.87
N GLY A 29 43.15 -5.64 22.06
CA GLY A 29 43.06 -6.81 22.92
C GLY A 29 41.63 -7.32 23.12
N GLU A 30 40.98 -7.80 22.06
CA GLU A 30 39.82 -8.72 22.18
C GLU A 30 39.67 -9.52 20.86
N ALA A 31 40.65 -10.39 20.60
CA ALA A 31 40.53 -11.45 19.62
C ALA A 31 39.80 -12.62 20.29
N THR A 32 38.50 -12.75 20.02
CA THR A 32 37.69 -13.87 20.48
C THR A 32 38.16 -15.17 19.83
N THR A 33 38.67 -16.06 20.67
CA THR A 33 39.03 -17.45 20.40
C THR A 33 37.87 -18.19 19.74
N THR A 34 38.07 -18.66 18.51
CA THR A 34 37.20 -19.62 17.83
C THR A 34 37.35 -20.98 18.53
N SER A 35 36.34 -21.37 19.32
CA SER A 35 36.21 -22.74 19.81
C SER A 35 35.49 -23.55 18.73
N GLU A 36 36.22 -24.49 18.14
CA GLU A 36 35.71 -25.52 17.23
C GLU A 36 34.76 -26.44 18.00
N VAL A 37 33.50 -26.53 17.58
CA VAL A 37 32.49 -27.48 18.09
C VAL A 37 32.02 -28.31 16.89
N PRO A 38 31.98 -29.65 17.00
CA PRO A 38 31.75 -30.51 15.84
C PRO A 38 30.32 -30.34 15.30
N ALA A 39 30.23 -30.18 13.99
CA ALA A 39 28.99 -30.07 13.24
C ALA A 39 28.18 -31.36 13.37
N THR A 40 27.09 -31.30 14.14
CA THR A 40 25.97 -32.21 13.94
C THR A 40 25.08 -31.57 12.89
N GLU A 41 24.99 -32.19 11.71
CA GLU A 41 24.05 -31.83 10.65
C GLU A 41 22.61 -31.90 11.18
N GLN A 42 22.12 -30.80 11.71
CA GLN A 42 20.71 -30.50 11.66
C GLN A 42 20.47 -29.74 10.37
N GLN A 43 19.86 -30.43 9.42
CA GLN A 43 19.27 -29.84 8.23
C GLN A 43 18.24 -28.78 8.67
N VAL A 44 18.71 -27.55 8.83
CA VAL A 44 17.86 -26.38 8.72
C VAL A 44 17.45 -26.37 7.26
N GLN A 45 16.22 -26.84 6.99
CA GLN A 45 15.55 -26.52 5.75
C GLN A 45 15.54 -24.99 5.65
N THR A 46 16.48 -24.45 4.89
CA THR A 46 16.38 -23.11 4.34
C THR A 46 15.08 -23.09 3.55
N ALA A 47 14.04 -22.51 4.13
CA ALA A 47 12.87 -22.11 3.37
C ALA A 47 13.39 -21.27 2.21
N THR A 48 13.29 -21.80 0.99
CA THR A 48 13.60 -21.05 -0.23
C THR A 48 12.78 -19.77 -0.16
N ALA A 49 13.45 -18.62 -0.11
CA ALA A 49 12.79 -17.33 -0.27
C ALA A 49 12.00 -17.40 -1.57
N GLU A 50 10.67 -17.39 -1.48
CA GLU A 50 9.81 -17.42 -2.65
C GLU A 50 10.13 -16.19 -3.50
N GLU A 51 10.63 -16.42 -4.73
CA GLU A 51 11.03 -15.33 -5.61
C GLU A 51 9.81 -14.46 -5.93
N LEU A 52 9.91 -13.15 -5.71
CA LEU A 52 8.80 -12.25 -5.93
C LEU A 52 8.39 -12.24 -7.40
N TRP A 53 7.10 -12.04 -7.65
CA TRP A 53 6.62 -11.90 -9.02
C TRP A 53 7.28 -10.70 -9.71
N LEU A 54 7.75 -10.95 -10.93
CA LEU A 54 8.25 -9.95 -11.86
C LEU A 54 7.26 -9.79 -13.00
N ALA A 55 6.90 -8.54 -13.30
CA ALA A 55 6.03 -8.22 -14.41
C ALA A 55 6.67 -8.61 -15.75
N PRO A 56 5.91 -9.18 -16.70
CA PRO A 56 6.39 -9.35 -18.07
C PRO A 56 6.64 -7.99 -18.73
N ASP A 57 7.60 -7.95 -19.64
CA ASP A 57 8.01 -6.74 -20.35
C ASP A 57 7.13 -6.55 -21.61
N PRO A 58 6.30 -5.48 -21.69
CA PRO A 58 5.40 -5.26 -22.83
C PRO A 58 6.14 -5.03 -24.15
N GLU A 59 7.42 -4.63 -24.13
CA GLU A 59 8.22 -4.47 -25.35
C GLU A 59 8.48 -5.81 -26.06
N LYS A 60 8.32 -6.94 -25.37
CA LYS A 60 8.49 -8.28 -25.93
C LYS A 60 7.26 -8.79 -26.69
N ILE A 61 6.16 -8.03 -26.72
CA ILE A 61 4.97 -8.40 -27.48
C ILE A 61 5.27 -8.25 -28.98
N THR A 62 5.14 -9.32 -29.74
CA THR A 62 5.47 -9.34 -31.19
C THR A 62 4.37 -8.73 -32.05
N ASP A 63 3.10 -8.92 -31.67
CA ASP A 63 1.96 -8.31 -32.36
C ASP A 63 1.92 -6.80 -32.07
N GLU A 64 2.03 -5.98 -33.11
CA GLU A 64 2.15 -4.53 -32.98
C GLU A 64 0.89 -3.90 -32.40
N ALA A 65 -0.29 -4.28 -32.91
CA ALA A 65 -1.56 -3.74 -32.43
C ALA A 65 -1.82 -4.08 -30.96
N GLN A 66 -1.51 -5.32 -30.54
CA GLN A 66 -1.59 -5.73 -29.15
C GLN A 66 -0.58 -4.97 -28.28
N ARG A 67 0.66 -4.80 -28.75
CA ARG A 67 1.69 -4.05 -28.02
C ARG A 67 1.26 -2.61 -27.80
N GLU A 68 0.78 -1.94 -28.84
CA GLU A 68 0.25 -0.57 -28.73
C GLU A 68 -0.91 -0.46 -27.73
N LEU A 69 -1.85 -1.41 -27.76
CA LEU A 69 -2.99 -1.42 -26.84
C LEU A 69 -2.55 -1.63 -25.38
N VAL A 70 -1.60 -2.53 -25.15
CA VAL A 70 -1.03 -2.79 -23.81
C VAL A 70 -0.23 -1.59 -23.30
N LEU A 71 0.57 -0.95 -24.16
CA LEU A 71 1.32 0.26 -23.80
C LEU A 71 0.39 1.44 -23.51
N TYR A 72 -0.68 1.60 -24.29
CA TYR A 72 -1.70 2.60 -23.99
C TYR A 72 -2.40 2.31 -22.66
N GLY A 73 -2.70 1.04 -22.35
CA GLY A 73 -3.25 0.63 -21.07
C GLY A 73 -2.34 0.93 -19.89
N LYS A 74 -1.03 0.66 -20.04
CA LYS A 74 0.00 1.03 -19.04
C LYS A 74 0.01 2.53 -18.80
N ASP A 75 -0.02 3.32 -19.87
CA ASP A 75 -0.03 4.77 -19.79
C ASP A 75 -1.32 5.30 -19.14
N LEU A 76 -2.48 4.71 -19.42
CA LEU A 76 -3.74 5.03 -18.74
C LEU A 76 -3.70 4.72 -17.23
N ILE A 77 -3.01 3.66 -16.80
CA ILE A 77 -2.83 3.37 -15.37
C ILE A 77 -1.90 4.39 -14.71
N ALA A 78 -0.79 4.71 -15.37
CA ALA A 78 0.22 5.65 -14.87
C ALA A 78 -0.31 7.09 -14.84
N HIS A 79 -1.04 7.49 -15.89
CA HIS A 79 -1.43 8.86 -16.19
C HIS A 79 -2.94 8.99 -16.43
N THR A 80 -3.75 8.35 -15.59
CA THR A 80 -5.22 8.33 -15.78
C THR A 80 -5.82 9.73 -15.91
N ALA A 81 -5.34 10.70 -15.14
CA ALA A 81 -5.82 12.08 -15.14
C ALA A 81 -5.55 12.81 -16.46
N LYS A 82 -4.45 12.49 -17.15
CA LYS A 82 -4.12 13.04 -18.47
C LYS A 82 -5.18 12.72 -19.52
N TYR A 83 -5.84 11.58 -19.40
CA TYR A 83 -6.86 11.13 -20.36
C TYR A 83 -8.29 11.33 -19.84
N LEU A 84 -8.51 10.98 -18.57
CA LEU A 84 -9.82 10.80 -17.96
C LEU A 84 -10.07 11.73 -16.77
N GLY A 85 -9.13 12.63 -16.46
CA GLY A 85 -9.22 13.61 -15.38
C GLY A 85 -10.05 14.85 -15.75
N PRO A 86 -10.17 15.83 -14.84
CA PRO A 86 -10.91 17.07 -15.09
C PRO A 86 -10.40 17.88 -16.30
N ASN A 87 -9.11 17.76 -16.60
CA ASN A 87 -8.45 18.36 -17.77
C ASN A 87 -8.03 17.29 -18.80
N GLY A 88 -8.66 16.11 -18.76
CA GLY A 88 -8.27 14.95 -19.56
C GLY A 88 -8.55 15.15 -21.05
N SER A 89 -7.70 14.57 -21.91
CA SER A 89 -7.81 14.68 -23.37
C SER A 89 -8.91 13.84 -24.00
N VAL A 90 -9.44 12.84 -23.30
CA VAL A 90 -10.46 11.90 -23.82
C VAL A 90 -11.82 12.20 -23.20
N ALA A 91 -11.90 12.28 -21.86
CA ALA A 91 -13.15 12.55 -21.15
C ALA A 91 -12.89 13.07 -19.73
N GLN A 92 -13.90 13.70 -19.11
CA GLN A 92 -13.81 14.21 -17.75
C GLN A 92 -14.59 13.30 -16.80
N LEU A 93 -13.99 12.14 -16.49
CA LEU A 93 -14.67 11.06 -15.77
C LEU A 93 -14.21 10.89 -14.32
N THR A 94 -13.09 11.48 -13.92
CA THR A 94 -12.41 11.19 -12.64
C THR A 94 -12.02 12.45 -11.86
N ASN A 95 -11.60 12.26 -10.60
CA ASN A 95 -11.17 13.32 -9.68
C ASN A 95 -9.74 13.88 -9.93
N GLY A 96 -9.07 13.42 -10.98
CA GLY A 96 -7.72 13.86 -11.35
C GLY A 96 -6.59 13.09 -10.68
N MET A 97 -6.89 12.04 -9.90
CA MET A 97 -5.89 11.05 -9.49
C MET A 97 -5.65 10.00 -10.59
N ASN A 98 -4.53 9.30 -10.45
CA ASN A 98 -4.14 8.19 -11.31
C ASN A 98 -4.31 6.85 -10.60
N CYS A 99 -4.62 5.79 -11.35
CA CYS A 99 -4.62 4.43 -10.81
C CYS A 99 -3.29 4.11 -10.11
N GLN A 100 -2.17 4.59 -10.64
CA GLN A 100 -0.85 4.38 -10.05
C GLN A 100 -0.67 4.97 -8.65
N ASN A 101 -1.48 5.96 -8.26
CA ASN A 101 -1.39 6.54 -6.92
C ASN A 101 -1.73 5.51 -5.82
N CYS A 102 -2.38 4.40 -6.18
CA CYS A 102 -2.65 3.27 -5.28
C CYS A 102 -2.04 1.94 -5.78
N HIS A 103 -1.81 1.83 -7.08
CA HIS A 103 -1.22 0.68 -7.77
C HIS A 103 0.19 1.05 -8.27
N LEU A 104 1.16 1.00 -7.35
CA LEU A 104 2.47 1.62 -7.57
C LEU A 104 3.21 1.00 -8.76
N GLU A 105 4.01 1.83 -9.44
CA GLU A 105 4.74 1.46 -10.67
C GLU A 105 3.80 0.91 -11.75
N ALA A 106 2.70 1.63 -11.99
CA ALA A 106 1.61 1.17 -12.86
C ALA A 106 1.07 -0.24 -12.51
N GLY A 107 1.17 -0.64 -11.24
CA GLY A 107 0.70 -1.94 -10.77
C GLY A 107 1.69 -3.08 -10.95
N THR A 108 2.99 -2.80 -11.02
CA THR A 108 4.05 -3.82 -11.02
C THR A 108 4.76 -3.99 -9.68
N LYS A 109 4.60 -3.05 -8.73
CA LYS A 109 5.33 -3.11 -7.45
C LYS A 109 4.81 -4.23 -6.50
N PRO A 110 5.65 -5.17 -6.04
CA PRO A 110 5.29 -6.12 -4.98
C PRO A 110 4.77 -5.40 -3.72
N TRP A 111 3.62 -5.85 -3.22
CA TRP A 111 2.85 -5.28 -2.11
C TRP A 111 2.44 -3.80 -2.25
N GLY A 112 2.57 -3.24 -3.46
CA GLY A 112 2.05 -1.95 -3.87
C GLY A 112 0.73 -2.04 -4.62
N ASN A 113 -0.12 -3.02 -4.27
CA ASN A 113 -1.32 -3.43 -5.04
C ASN A 113 -1.01 -3.78 -6.51
N ASN A 114 0.00 -4.61 -6.80
CA ASN A 114 0.23 -5.04 -8.18
C ASN A 114 -0.95 -5.81 -8.80
N TYR A 115 -0.93 -5.92 -10.13
CA TYR A 115 -1.93 -6.61 -10.93
C TYR A 115 -1.56 -8.06 -11.30
N GLY A 116 -0.41 -8.58 -10.86
CA GLY A 116 0.10 -9.90 -11.29
C GLY A 116 -0.89 -11.06 -11.08
N SER A 117 -1.70 -11.00 -10.02
CA SER A 117 -2.72 -12.04 -9.73
C SER A 117 -4.03 -11.90 -10.54
N VAL A 118 -4.22 -10.84 -11.33
CA VAL A 118 -5.54 -10.55 -11.92
C VAL A 118 -5.89 -11.54 -13.03
N ALA A 119 -5.01 -11.75 -14.01
CA ALA A 119 -5.26 -12.67 -15.12
C ALA A 119 -5.49 -14.13 -14.64
N SER A 120 -4.71 -14.54 -13.63
CA SER A 120 -4.80 -15.90 -13.08
C SER A 120 -6.07 -16.14 -12.27
N THR A 121 -6.60 -15.12 -11.58
CA THR A 121 -7.71 -15.29 -10.62
C THR A 121 -9.08 -14.81 -11.09
N TYR A 122 -9.18 -14.03 -12.18
CA TYR A 122 -10.47 -13.56 -12.71
C TYR A 122 -11.04 -14.47 -13.82
N PRO A 123 -12.37 -14.56 -13.99
CA PRO A 123 -13.40 -13.92 -13.17
C PRO A 123 -13.44 -14.49 -11.74
N LYS A 124 -13.85 -13.67 -10.77
CA LYS A 124 -13.77 -14.00 -9.35
C LYS A 124 -15.03 -13.61 -8.59
N PHE A 125 -15.46 -14.45 -7.64
CA PHE A 125 -16.55 -14.09 -6.73
C PHE A 125 -16.11 -12.97 -5.77
N ARG A 126 -16.98 -11.98 -5.60
CA ARG A 126 -16.71 -10.81 -4.75
C ARG A 126 -17.87 -10.60 -3.78
N ALA A 127 -17.59 -10.77 -2.50
CA ALA A 127 -18.57 -10.59 -1.43
C ALA A 127 -19.28 -9.23 -1.46
N ARG A 128 -18.58 -8.18 -1.90
CA ARG A 128 -19.16 -6.85 -2.03
C ARG A 128 -20.35 -6.82 -3.00
N SER A 129 -20.24 -7.42 -4.18
CA SER A 129 -21.35 -7.49 -5.15
C SER A 129 -22.23 -8.72 -4.97
N GLY A 130 -21.77 -9.72 -4.22
CA GLY A 130 -22.46 -11.00 -4.06
C GLY A 130 -22.47 -11.85 -5.32
N GLY A 131 -21.55 -11.60 -6.27
CA GLY A 131 -21.53 -12.28 -7.56
C GLY A 131 -20.13 -12.46 -8.13
N MET A 132 -20.07 -13.12 -9.29
CA MET A 132 -18.86 -13.22 -10.09
C MET A 132 -18.60 -11.88 -10.80
N GLU A 133 -17.39 -11.35 -10.63
CA GLU A 133 -16.93 -10.15 -11.32
C GLU A 133 -15.84 -10.51 -12.33
N ASP A 134 -15.92 -9.91 -13.51
CA ASP A 134 -14.83 -9.87 -14.47
C ASP A 134 -13.91 -8.67 -14.22
N ILE A 135 -12.91 -8.50 -15.09
CA ILE A 135 -11.94 -7.40 -14.98
C ILE A 135 -12.62 -6.05 -15.24
N TYR A 136 -13.57 -5.96 -16.17
CA TYR A 136 -14.29 -4.73 -16.46
C TYR A 136 -15.04 -4.22 -15.23
N LYS A 137 -15.83 -5.09 -14.57
CA LYS A 137 -16.54 -4.73 -13.35
C LYS A 137 -15.58 -4.29 -12.25
N ARG A 138 -14.43 -4.96 -12.11
CA ARG A 138 -13.42 -4.60 -11.11
C ARG A 138 -12.80 -3.23 -11.36
N VAL A 139 -12.53 -2.89 -12.63
CA VAL A 139 -11.99 -1.60 -13.05
C VAL A 139 -13.04 -0.51 -12.90
N SER A 140 -14.27 -0.73 -13.34
CA SER A 140 -15.38 0.21 -13.16
C SER A 140 -15.61 0.56 -11.69
N ASP A 141 -15.55 -0.42 -10.79
CA ASP A 141 -15.60 -0.18 -9.34
C ASP A 141 -14.45 0.70 -8.84
N CYS A 142 -13.25 0.60 -9.42
CA CYS A 142 -12.14 1.51 -9.10
C CYS A 142 -12.44 2.94 -9.55
N PHE A 143 -12.93 3.14 -10.78
CA PHE A 143 -13.33 4.46 -11.27
C PHE A 143 -14.35 5.12 -10.34
N GLU A 144 -15.38 4.37 -9.97
CA GLU A 144 -16.47 4.89 -9.16
C GLU A 144 -16.12 5.15 -7.69
N ARG A 145 -15.07 4.51 -7.17
CA ARG A 145 -14.74 4.56 -5.74
C ARG A 145 -13.42 5.26 -5.48
N SER A 146 -12.34 4.72 -6.04
CA SER A 146 -11.00 5.27 -5.87
C SER A 146 -10.81 6.59 -6.62
N LEU A 147 -11.37 6.70 -7.83
CA LEU A 147 -11.28 7.92 -8.64
C LEU A 147 -12.50 8.83 -8.52
N ASN A 148 -13.42 8.49 -7.59
CA ASN A 148 -14.66 9.22 -7.30
C ASN A 148 -15.40 9.70 -8.57
N GLY A 149 -15.46 8.82 -9.57
CA GLY A 149 -15.83 9.18 -10.92
C GLY A 149 -16.92 8.29 -11.51
N LYS A 150 -16.95 8.23 -12.84
CA LYS A 150 -17.77 7.32 -13.62
C LYS A 150 -16.86 6.42 -14.47
N ALA A 151 -17.17 5.14 -14.54
CA ALA A 151 -16.45 4.24 -15.41
C ALA A 151 -16.66 4.60 -16.90
N PRO A 152 -15.64 4.51 -17.75
CA PRO A 152 -15.83 4.57 -19.20
C PRO A 152 -16.63 3.35 -19.68
N ASP A 153 -17.21 3.45 -20.88
CA ASP A 153 -17.95 2.34 -21.50
C ASP A 153 -17.05 1.10 -21.64
N THR A 154 -17.58 -0.09 -21.42
CA THR A 154 -16.77 -1.31 -21.47
C THR A 154 -16.19 -1.59 -22.86
N ASN A 155 -16.83 -1.08 -23.92
CA ASN A 155 -16.35 -1.18 -25.30
C ASN A 155 -15.45 0.00 -25.71
N SER A 156 -15.23 0.98 -24.84
CA SER A 156 -14.31 2.09 -25.11
C SER A 156 -12.88 1.60 -25.28
N ARG A 157 -12.11 2.29 -26.13
CA ARG A 157 -10.69 1.99 -26.34
C ARG A 157 -9.91 2.02 -25.02
N GLU A 158 -10.23 2.96 -24.14
CA GLU A 158 -9.58 3.16 -22.85
C GLU A 158 -9.81 1.97 -21.92
N MET A 159 -11.06 1.48 -21.82
CA MET A 159 -11.35 0.31 -21.00
C MET A 159 -10.71 -0.96 -21.57
N GLN A 160 -10.74 -1.13 -22.91
CA GLN A 160 -10.08 -2.25 -23.58
C GLN A 160 -8.57 -2.25 -23.34
N ALA A 161 -7.93 -1.08 -23.41
CA ALA A 161 -6.50 -0.91 -23.16
C ALA A 161 -6.14 -1.22 -21.71
N ILE A 162 -6.88 -0.67 -20.74
CA ILE A 162 -6.67 -0.96 -19.31
C ILE A 162 -6.78 -2.45 -19.03
N LYS A 163 -7.81 -3.12 -19.57
CA LYS A 163 -7.98 -4.57 -19.42
C LYS A 163 -6.81 -5.32 -20.05
N ALA A 164 -6.44 -5.00 -21.29
CA ALA A 164 -5.36 -5.67 -22.01
C ALA A 164 -4.04 -5.59 -21.23
N TYR A 165 -3.72 -4.42 -20.67
CA TYR A 165 -2.54 -4.25 -19.83
C TYR A 165 -2.59 -5.08 -18.54
N ILE A 166 -3.70 -5.02 -17.80
CA ILE A 166 -3.87 -5.77 -16.55
C ILE A 166 -3.79 -7.29 -16.79
N GLU A 167 -4.39 -7.77 -17.88
CA GLU A 167 -4.30 -9.17 -18.28
C GLU A 167 -2.88 -9.56 -18.68
N PHE A 168 -2.22 -8.72 -19.50
CA PHE A 168 -0.84 -8.94 -19.93
C PHE A 168 0.10 -9.12 -18.73
N LEU A 169 0.00 -8.28 -17.71
CA LEU A 169 0.84 -8.36 -16.51
C LEU A 169 0.76 -9.72 -15.81
N GLY A 170 -0.40 -10.38 -15.81
CA GLY A 170 -0.59 -11.67 -15.13
C GLY A 170 -0.32 -12.89 -16.01
N THR A 171 0.13 -12.74 -17.25
CA THR A 171 0.29 -13.86 -18.21
C THR A 171 1.31 -14.91 -17.77
N ASN A 172 2.30 -14.52 -16.96
CA ASN A 172 3.32 -15.41 -16.41
C ASN A 172 2.90 -16.06 -15.08
N VAL A 173 1.66 -15.88 -14.63
CA VAL A 173 1.14 -16.48 -13.39
C VAL A 173 0.14 -17.57 -13.76
N LYS A 174 0.37 -18.78 -13.27
CA LYS A 174 -0.47 -19.94 -13.58
C LYS A 174 -1.91 -19.72 -13.12
N LYS A 175 -2.87 -20.20 -13.93
CA LYS A 175 -4.32 -20.05 -13.64
C LYS A 175 -4.65 -20.59 -12.25
N GLY A 176 -5.41 -19.82 -11.47
CA GLY A 176 -5.80 -20.16 -10.11
C GLY A 176 -4.77 -19.81 -9.03
N GLU A 177 -3.53 -19.48 -9.39
CA GLU A 177 -2.47 -19.14 -8.45
C GLU A 177 -2.39 -17.63 -8.20
N LYS A 178 -1.83 -17.23 -7.06
CA LYS A 178 -1.54 -15.82 -6.75
C LYS A 178 -0.08 -15.52 -7.08
N ALA A 179 0.16 -14.39 -7.70
CA ALA A 179 1.51 -13.86 -7.84
C ALA A 179 2.14 -13.62 -6.45
N PRO A 180 3.36 -14.12 -6.20
CA PRO A 180 4.13 -13.78 -4.99
C PRO A 180 4.27 -12.27 -4.83
N GLY A 181 4.01 -11.76 -3.63
CA GLY A 181 3.98 -10.33 -3.36
C GLY A 181 2.74 -9.59 -3.87
N SER A 182 1.66 -10.27 -4.25
CA SER A 182 0.41 -9.60 -4.66
C SER A 182 -0.38 -8.98 -3.49
N GLY A 183 -1.14 -7.94 -3.78
CA GLY A 183 -2.00 -7.25 -2.81
C GLY A 183 -1.22 -6.32 -1.87
N LEU A 184 -1.52 -6.41 -0.58
CA LEU A 184 -0.90 -5.63 0.50
C LEU A 184 -0.26 -6.60 1.49
N LYS A 185 0.94 -6.28 1.98
CA LYS A 185 1.63 -7.13 2.96
C LYS A 185 0.92 -7.03 4.32
N GLU A 186 0.72 -8.18 4.95
CA GLU A 186 0.16 -8.26 6.30
C GLU A 186 1.23 -7.90 7.35
N PHE A 187 0.79 -7.32 8.47
CA PHE A 187 1.64 -7.03 9.62
C PHE A 187 0.81 -7.10 10.91
N ALA A 188 1.44 -6.92 12.07
CA ALA A 188 0.78 -7.11 13.36
C ALA A 188 -0.46 -6.21 13.51
N MET A 189 -1.57 -6.81 13.95
CA MET A 189 -2.78 -6.08 14.29
C MET A 189 -2.59 -5.31 15.59
N LEU A 190 -3.15 -4.11 15.63
CA LEU A 190 -3.15 -3.27 16.82
C LEU A 190 -4.09 -3.85 17.89
N ASP A 191 -3.64 -3.98 19.13
CA ASP A 191 -4.41 -4.48 20.28
C ASP A 191 -5.28 -3.42 20.96
N ARG A 192 -5.07 -2.16 20.59
CA ARG A 192 -5.86 -0.97 20.97
C ARG A 192 -6.60 -0.39 19.75
N PRO A 193 -7.55 0.54 19.95
CA PRO A 193 -8.03 1.37 18.85
C PRO A 193 -6.88 2.19 18.23
N ALA A 194 -6.91 2.34 16.91
CA ALA A 194 -6.06 3.28 16.20
C ALA A 194 -6.47 4.72 16.54
N ASP A 195 -5.49 5.58 16.79
CA ASP A 195 -5.67 6.90 17.38
C ASP A 195 -5.40 8.01 16.34
N PRO A 196 -6.45 8.70 15.83
CA PRO A 196 -6.28 9.81 14.90
C PRO A 196 -5.42 10.97 15.43
N ALA A 197 -5.40 11.20 16.74
CA ALA A 197 -4.61 12.30 17.32
C ALA A 197 -3.11 11.97 17.26
N ARG A 198 -2.72 10.73 17.56
CA ARG A 198 -1.34 10.24 17.32
C ARG A 198 -1.01 10.24 15.83
N GLY A 199 -1.97 9.84 15.00
CA GLY A 199 -1.81 9.81 13.55
C GLY A 199 -1.54 11.18 12.93
N LYS A 200 -2.14 12.23 13.49
CA LYS A 200 -1.88 13.62 13.08
C LYS A 200 -0.40 13.99 13.27
N ILE A 201 0.21 13.59 14.38
CA ILE A 201 1.63 13.85 14.66
C ILE A 201 2.51 13.14 13.62
N VAL A 202 2.21 11.87 13.32
CA VAL A 202 2.91 11.11 12.27
C VAL A 202 2.77 11.79 10.91
N TYR A 203 1.55 12.26 10.59
CA TYR A 203 1.27 12.95 9.33
C TYR A 203 2.12 14.22 9.16
N GLU A 204 2.12 15.09 10.16
CA GLU A 204 2.88 16.35 10.16
C GLU A 204 4.39 16.10 10.00
N GLN A 205 4.90 15.06 10.65
CA GLN A 205 6.34 14.73 10.64
C GLN A 205 6.80 14.03 9.36
N LYS A 206 5.96 13.15 8.79
CA LYS A 206 6.40 12.17 7.77
C LYS A 206 5.65 12.24 6.44
N CYS A 207 4.53 12.96 6.36
CA CYS A 207 3.65 12.94 5.18
C CYS A 207 3.35 14.33 4.60
N GLN A 208 3.25 15.34 5.46
CA GLN A 208 2.80 16.69 5.10
C GLN A 208 3.69 17.38 4.06
N SER A 209 5.00 17.13 4.06
CA SER A 209 5.93 17.74 3.09
C SER A 209 5.55 17.45 1.63
N CYS A 210 4.96 16.27 1.37
CA CYS A 210 4.49 15.88 0.05
C CYS A 210 2.98 16.12 -0.11
N HIS A 211 2.19 15.60 0.82
CA HIS A 211 0.73 15.59 0.72
C HIS A 211 0.04 16.88 1.19
N GLN A 212 0.83 17.87 1.65
CA GLN A 212 0.43 19.20 2.10
C GLN A 212 -0.38 19.19 3.42
N ALA A 213 -0.47 20.34 4.10
CA ALA A 213 -1.06 20.40 5.45
C ALA A 213 -2.54 19.94 5.50
N ASP A 214 -3.30 20.25 4.45
CA ASP A 214 -4.71 19.90 4.33
C ASP A 214 -4.93 18.66 3.45
N GLY A 215 -3.89 17.83 3.25
CA GLY A 215 -3.98 16.58 2.49
C GLY A 215 -4.42 16.73 1.04
N GLN A 216 -4.38 17.95 0.51
CA GLN A 216 -4.82 18.30 -0.84
C GLN A 216 -3.87 17.80 -1.92
N GLY A 217 -2.72 17.26 -1.53
CA GLY A 217 -1.68 16.83 -2.46
C GLY A 217 -1.01 18.03 -3.14
N LEU A 218 -0.14 17.72 -4.11
CA LEU A 218 0.57 18.70 -4.91
C LEU A 218 0.32 18.41 -6.38
N LYS A 219 -0.24 19.37 -7.11
CA LYS A 219 -0.40 19.27 -8.56
C LYS A 219 0.95 19.37 -9.26
N HIS A 220 1.09 18.67 -10.37
CA HIS A 220 2.17 18.89 -11.31
C HIS A 220 2.07 20.32 -11.90
N PRO A 221 3.17 20.98 -12.28
CA PRO A 221 3.14 22.36 -12.80
C PRO A 221 2.24 22.59 -14.02
N ASP A 222 1.99 21.57 -14.83
CA ASP A 222 1.03 21.64 -15.96
C ASP A 222 -0.44 21.70 -15.51
N GLY A 223 -0.74 21.43 -14.24
CA GLY A 223 -2.08 21.44 -13.66
C GLY A 223 -2.97 20.27 -14.09
N VAL A 224 -2.45 19.29 -14.83
CA VAL A 224 -3.20 18.14 -15.35
C VAL A 224 -3.25 17.00 -14.34
N GLU A 225 -2.11 16.69 -13.74
CA GLU A 225 -1.94 15.56 -12.83
C GLU A 225 -1.51 15.99 -11.43
N TYR A 226 -1.54 15.06 -10.47
CA TYR A 226 -0.91 15.25 -9.17
C TYR A 226 0.50 14.66 -9.17
N LEU A 227 1.48 15.45 -8.74
CA LEU A 227 2.79 14.96 -8.36
C LEU A 227 2.69 14.13 -7.06
N TYR A 228 1.93 14.64 -6.09
CA TYR A 228 1.54 13.91 -4.88
C TYR A 228 0.03 13.90 -4.76
N PRO A 229 -0.64 12.74 -4.68
CA PRO A 229 -2.10 12.67 -4.72
C PRO A 229 -2.76 13.26 -3.46
N PRO A 230 -3.99 13.79 -3.58
CA PRO A 230 -4.79 14.19 -2.43
C PRO A 230 -5.18 12.96 -1.61
N LEU A 231 -4.94 13.01 -0.31
CA LEU A 231 -5.29 11.93 0.61
C LEU A 231 -6.73 12.03 1.13
N TRP A 232 -7.28 13.25 1.15
CA TRP A 232 -8.67 13.53 1.49
C TRP A 232 -9.17 14.79 0.76
N GLY A 233 -10.37 15.26 1.09
CA GLY A 233 -11.05 16.35 0.42
C GLY A 233 -11.72 15.93 -0.89
N LYS A 234 -12.33 16.91 -1.58
CA LYS A 234 -13.21 16.67 -2.74
C LYS A 234 -12.56 15.94 -3.92
N ASN A 235 -11.24 16.02 -4.04
CA ASN A 235 -10.48 15.43 -5.15
C ASN A 235 -9.87 14.05 -4.81
N SER A 236 -10.07 13.55 -3.59
CA SER A 236 -9.56 12.23 -3.18
C SER A 236 -10.57 11.11 -3.47
N TYR A 237 -10.22 9.89 -3.06
CA TYR A 237 -11.10 8.72 -3.12
C TYR A 237 -12.29 8.90 -2.17
N ASN A 238 -13.44 8.35 -2.54
CA ASN A 238 -14.63 8.39 -1.70
C ASN A 238 -14.61 7.34 -0.60
N ASP A 239 -15.55 7.45 0.33
CA ASP A 239 -15.69 6.56 1.48
C ASP A 239 -16.14 5.12 1.15
N ALA A 240 -16.46 4.83 -0.11
CA ALA A 240 -16.74 3.48 -0.59
C ALA A 240 -15.50 2.77 -1.17
N ALA A 241 -14.34 3.45 -1.21
CA ALA A 241 -13.08 2.92 -1.72
C ALA A 241 -12.44 1.90 -0.77
N GLY A 242 -11.70 0.94 -1.34
CA GLY A 242 -11.03 -0.10 -0.57
C GLY A 242 -9.99 0.44 0.43
N LEU A 243 -9.37 1.57 0.14
CA LEU A 243 -8.39 2.26 1.01
C LEU A 243 -9.02 3.16 2.07
N TYR A 244 -10.35 3.38 2.06
CA TYR A 244 -11.01 4.08 3.17
C TYR A 244 -11.09 3.22 4.45
N ARG A 245 -10.89 1.92 4.30
CA ARG A 245 -10.79 0.95 5.39
C ARG A 245 -9.40 1.03 6.03
N ILE A 246 -9.36 1.24 7.34
CA ILE A 246 -8.11 1.53 8.07
C ILE A 246 -7.12 0.36 7.97
N THR A 247 -7.56 -0.90 7.98
CA THR A 247 -6.63 -2.04 7.87
C THR A 247 -5.94 -2.08 6.51
N ASN A 248 -6.65 -1.76 5.43
CA ASN A 248 -6.07 -1.67 4.10
C ASN A 248 -5.11 -0.48 3.98
N PHE A 249 -5.50 0.69 4.48
CA PHE A 249 -4.66 1.87 4.40
C PHE A 249 -3.38 1.70 5.23
N ALA A 250 -3.47 1.16 6.44
CA ALA A 250 -2.34 0.90 7.31
C ALA A 250 -1.32 -0.04 6.65
N LYS A 251 -1.78 -1.14 6.02
CA LYS A 251 -0.92 -2.04 5.25
C LYS A 251 -0.26 -1.35 4.06
N TYR A 252 -1.02 -0.49 3.36
CA TYR A 252 -0.48 0.27 2.24
C TYR A 252 0.63 1.22 2.70
N VAL A 253 0.38 2.05 3.71
CA VAL A 253 1.36 3.05 4.16
C VAL A 253 2.58 2.42 4.82
N LYS A 254 2.41 1.36 5.63
CA LYS A 254 3.53 0.69 6.32
C LYS A 254 4.66 0.29 5.37
N PHE A 255 4.31 -0.19 4.18
CA PHE A 255 5.26 -0.81 3.25
C PHE A 255 5.52 -0.01 1.97
N ASN A 256 4.83 1.13 1.79
CA ASN A 256 4.97 1.94 0.60
C ASN A 256 5.15 3.44 0.86
N MET A 257 5.00 3.89 2.12
CA MET A 257 5.13 5.28 2.50
C MET A 257 5.98 5.43 3.77
N PRO A 258 6.66 6.59 3.96
CA PRO A 258 6.87 7.68 3.01
C PRO A 258 7.74 7.29 1.80
N LEU A 259 8.04 8.24 0.91
CA LEU A 259 8.95 8.01 -0.21
C LEU A 259 10.28 7.41 0.27
N GLY A 260 10.73 6.33 -0.36
CA GLY A 260 11.89 5.54 0.07
C GLY A 260 11.53 4.29 0.88
N ALA A 261 10.32 4.18 1.42
CA ALA A 261 9.88 2.97 2.11
C ALA A 261 9.67 1.80 1.14
N SER A 262 9.93 0.59 1.64
CA SER A 262 9.66 -0.67 0.95
C SER A 262 9.14 -1.74 1.92
N HIS A 263 8.73 -2.89 1.36
CA HIS A 263 8.30 -4.03 2.15
C HIS A 263 9.42 -4.67 3.00
N THR A 264 10.69 -4.42 2.65
CA THR A 264 11.89 -4.84 3.38
C THR A 264 12.46 -3.75 4.27
N MET A 265 12.15 -2.48 3.97
CA MET A 265 12.61 -1.31 4.72
C MET A 265 11.43 -0.37 5.01
N PRO A 266 10.51 -0.76 5.92
CA PRO A 266 9.44 0.13 6.34
C PRO A 266 10.01 1.28 7.18
N LEU A 267 9.50 2.49 6.94
CA LEU A 267 9.94 3.73 7.64
C LEU A 267 8.99 4.17 8.75
N LEU A 268 7.83 3.49 8.85
CA LEU A 268 6.86 3.66 9.93
C LEU A 268 6.99 2.47 10.88
N THR A 269 6.78 2.70 12.17
CA THR A 269 6.47 1.60 13.10
C THR A 269 5.07 1.03 12.80
N ASP A 270 4.74 -0.12 13.38
CA ASP A 270 3.41 -0.71 13.20
C ASP A 270 2.31 0.22 13.74
N GLU A 271 2.50 0.75 14.95
CA GLU A 271 1.56 1.70 15.57
C GLU A 271 1.41 2.99 14.76
N GLU A 272 2.52 3.57 14.27
CA GLU A 272 2.47 4.77 13.44
C GLU A 272 1.66 4.55 12.16
N ALA A 273 1.80 3.37 11.53
CA ALA A 273 1.04 3.03 10.32
C ALA A 273 -0.46 2.92 10.59
N TRP A 274 -0.85 2.35 11.73
CA TRP A 274 -2.25 2.28 12.16
C TRP A 274 -2.82 3.66 12.49
N ASP A 275 -2.11 4.45 13.28
CA ASP A 275 -2.57 5.75 13.76
C ASP A 275 -2.66 6.76 12.59
N VAL A 276 -1.67 6.81 11.70
CA VAL A 276 -1.73 7.70 10.52
C VAL A 276 -2.85 7.29 9.55
N ALA A 277 -3.12 5.99 9.40
CA ALA A 277 -4.25 5.50 8.63
C ALA A 277 -5.58 5.97 9.23
N ALA A 278 -5.70 5.93 10.56
CA ALA A 278 -6.86 6.45 11.27
C ALA A 278 -7.04 7.95 11.07
N PHE A 279 -5.96 8.73 11.19
CA PHE A 279 -6.00 10.17 10.94
C PHE A 279 -6.47 10.50 9.51
N VAL A 280 -5.81 9.94 8.48
CA VAL A 280 -6.12 10.23 7.07
C VAL A 280 -7.55 9.82 6.70
N ASN A 281 -8.00 8.65 7.17
CA ASN A 281 -9.35 8.16 6.89
C ASN A 281 -10.42 8.72 7.84
N SER A 282 -10.08 9.64 8.74
CA SER A 282 -11.04 10.44 9.52
C SER A 282 -11.30 11.81 8.89
N GLN A 283 -10.51 12.20 7.87
CA GLN A 283 -10.67 13.48 7.21
C GLN A 283 -11.87 13.49 6.23
N PRO A 284 -12.49 14.67 6.00
CA PRO A 284 -13.63 14.80 5.09
C PRO A 284 -13.30 14.35 3.66
N ARG A 285 -14.20 13.61 3.04
CA ARG A 285 -14.09 13.14 1.65
C ARG A 285 -15.48 12.90 1.04
N PRO A 286 -15.60 12.70 -0.27
CA PRO A 286 -16.88 12.43 -0.91
C PRO A 286 -17.54 11.15 -0.36
N HIS A 287 -18.86 11.21 -0.20
CA HIS A 287 -19.69 10.06 0.16
C HIS A 287 -20.26 9.39 -1.09
N LYS A 288 -20.20 8.06 -1.19
CA LYS A 288 -20.89 7.29 -2.24
C LYS A 288 -21.95 6.36 -1.66
N LYS A 289 -23.20 6.54 -2.10
CA LYS A 289 -24.30 5.63 -1.76
C LYS A 289 -24.08 4.27 -2.39
N VAL A 290 -24.04 3.22 -1.58
CA VAL A 290 -23.78 1.83 -2.00
C VAL A 290 -24.82 0.83 -1.44
N PRO A 291 -26.12 0.99 -1.73
CA PRO A 291 -27.17 0.18 -1.12
C PRO A 291 -27.14 -1.31 -1.51
N LYS A 292 -26.41 -1.67 -2.56
CA LYS A 292 -26.26 -3.06 -3.04
C LYS A 292 -24.94 -3.69 -2.58
N ASP A 293 -24.09 -2.96 -1.87
CA ASP A 293 -22.85 -3.52 -1.35
C ASP A 293 -23.15 -4.46 -0.17
N TRP A 294 -22.45 -5.58 -0.14
CA TRP A 294 -22.53 -6.61 0.90
C TRP A 294 -23.94 -7.21 1.04
N PRO A 295 -24.50 -7.81 -0.03
CA PRO A 295 -25.80 -8.47 0.05
C PRO A 295 -25.83 -9.58 1.12
N ASP A 296 -24.69 -10.25 1.33
CA ASP A 296 -24.44 -11.01 2.55
C ASP A 296 -23.66 -10.14 3.55
N ILE A 297 -24.38 -9.59 4.53
CA ILE A 297 -23.81 -8.73 5.59
C ILE A 297 -22.77 -9.47 6.43
N SER A 298 -22.82 -10.81 6.51
CA SER A 298 -21.82 -11.59 7.26
C SER A 298 -20.44 -11.57 6.59
N LYS A 299 -20.37 -11.24 5.29
CA LYS A 299 -19.12 -11.12 4.52
C LYS A 299 -18.61 -9.68 4.42
N LYS A 300 -19.30 -8.73 5.06
CA LYS A 300 -18.82 -7.35 5.20
C LYS A 300 -17.49 -7.36 6.00
N PRO A 301 -16.46 -6.62 5.58
CA PRO A 301 -15.18 -6.63 6.28
C PRO A 301 -15.31 -6.08 7.70
N VAL A 302 -14.53 -6.66 8.63
CA VAL A 302 -14.50 -6.28 10.05
C VAL A 302 -14.19 -4.81 10.28
N ASP A 303 -13.51 -4.16 9.33
CA ASP A 303 -13.12 -2.75 9.39
C ASP A 303 -13.95 -1.84 8.47
N HIS A 304 -15.10 -2.32 8.01
CA HIS A 304 -16.02 -1.48 7.25
C HIS A 304 -16.76 -0.52 8.20
N PRO A 305 -16.63 0.80 8.03
CA PRO A 305 -17.00 1.76 9.06
C PRO A 305 -18.49 2.11 9.10
N PHE A 306 -19.30 1.49 8.24
CA PHE A 306 -20.74 1.75 8.15
C PHE A 306 -21.54 0.47 8.33
N GLY A 307 -22.55 0.54 9.20
CA GLY A 307 -23.54 -0.50 9.40
C GLY A 307 -24.44 -0.73 8.18
N PRO A 308 -25.43 -1.63 8.29
CA PRO A 308 -25.64 -2.55 9.40
C PRO A 308 -24.58 -3.66 9.46
N TYR A 309 -24.43 -4.29 10.62
CA TYR A 309 -23.54 -5.43 10.84
C TYR A 309 -24.32 -6.67 11.27
N LYS A 310 -23.67 -7.83 11.20
CA LYS A 310 -24.25 -9.08 11.73
C LYS A 310 -24.02 -9.21 13.24
N ASP A 311 -22.96 -8.57 13.73
CA ASP A 311 -22.59 -8.47 15.13
C ASP A 311 -23.25 -7.26 15.83
N THR A 312 -22.85 -7.01 17.07
CA THR A 312 -23.34 -5.91 17.92
C THR A 312 -22.28 -4.85 18.22
N PHE A 313 -21.13 -4.89 17.54
CA PHE A 313 -20.05 -3.93 17.76
C PHE A 313 -20.41 -2.57 17.14
N SER A 314 -19.89 -1.50 17.72
CA SER A 314 -20.19 -0.14 17.26
C SER A 314 -19.48 0.21 15.95
N GLU A 315 -20.04 1.12 15.15
CA GLU A 315 -19.34 1.68 13.97
C GLU A 315 -17.98 2.28 14.35
N GLN A 316 -17.86 2.87 15.55
CA GLN A 316 -16.60 3.39 16.08
C GLN A 316 -15.55 2.26 16.22
N GLN A 317 -15.94 1.10 16.74
CA GLN A 317 -15.04 -0.05 16.88
C GLN A 317 -14.73 -0.69 15.51
N HIS A 318 -15.70 -0.77 14.59
CA HIS A 318 -15.40 -1.19 13.22
C HIS A 318 -14.42 -0.23 12.54
N LYS A 319 -14.59 1.08 12.73
CA LYS A 319 -13.70 2.09 12.15
C LYS A 319 -12.29 1.99 12.73
N PHE A 320 -12.13 2.07 14.04
CA PHE A 320 -10.83 2.28 14.68
C PHE A 320 -10.25 1.03 15.36
N GLY A 321 -11.01 -0.05 15.50
CA GLY A 321 -10.62 -1.22 16.26
C GLY A 321 -10.82 -1.05 17.78
N PRO A 322 -10.26 -1.97 18.60
CA PRO A 322 -9.53 -3.16 18.17
C PRO A 322 -10.45 -4.13 17.40
N TRP A 323 -9.92 -4.72 16.33
CA TRP A 323 -10.70 -5.60 15.44
C TRP A 323 -10.70 -7.06 15.89
N GLN A 324 -9.83 -7.46 16.81
CA GLN A 324 -9.66 -8.83 17.29
C GLN A 324 -10.97 -9.40 17.86
N PRO A 325 -11.76 -8.68 18.69
CA PRO A 325 -13.06 -9.18 19.16
C PRO A 325 -14.05 -9.41 18.01
N ILE A 326 -14.06 -8.54 17.01
CA ILE A 326 -14.91 -8.65 15.82
C ILE A 326 -14.50 -9.89 15.00
N ILE A 327 -13.20 -10.06 14.77
CA ILE A 327 -12.64 -11.21 14.06
C ILE A 327 -12.99 -12.52 14.79
N ALA A 328 -12.87 -12.55 16.12
CA ALA A 328 -13.23 -13.72 16.92
C ALA A 328 -14.72 -14.08 16.76
N PHE A 329 -15.61 -13.09 16.86
CA PHE A 329 -17.05 -13.29 16.66
C PHE A 329 -17.36 -13.93 15.30
N TYR A 330 -16.78 -13.43 14.21
CA TYR A 330 -17.03 -13.96 12.87
C TYR A 330 -16.43 -15.36 12.66
N LYS A 331 -15.27 -15.66 13.27
CA LYS A 331 -14.70 -17.01 13.25
C LYS A 331 -15.62 -18.02 13.95
N ASP A 332 -16.16 -17.65 15.11
CA ASP A 332 -17.08 -18.51 15.86
C ASP A 332 -18.41 -18.72 15.13
N LEU A 333 -18.90 -17.68 14.45
CA LEU A 333 -20.08 -17.75 13.60
C LEU A 333 -19.88 -18.74 12.44
N GLU A 334 -18.75 -18.65 11.72
CA GLU A 334 -18.43 -19.56 10.61
C GLU A 334 -18.27 -21.01 11.10
N ALA A 335 -17.58 -21.23 12.23
CA ALA A 335 -17.42 -22.55 12.82
C ALA A 335 -18.76 -23.18 13.25
N THR A 336 -19.69 -22.38 13.75
CA THR A 336 -21.03 -22.84 14.15
C THR A 336 -21.90 -23.18 12.95
N SER A 337 -21.81 -22.41 11.86
CA SER A 337 -22.54 -22.70 10.62
C SER A 337 -22.07 -23.96 9.93
N GLN A 338 -20.76 -24.25 9.95
CA GLN A 338 -20.20 -25.48 9.37
C GLN A 338 -20.61 -26.75 10.13
N LYS A 339 -20.82 -26.66 11.46
CA LYS A 339 -21.29 -27.79 12.27
C LYS A 339 -22.77 -28.14 12.06
N LYS A 340 -23.53 -27.26 11.41
CA LYS A 340 -24.97 -27.43 11.14
C LYS A 340 -25.26 -27.93 9.71
N GLN A 341 -24.24 -28.09 8.88
CA GLN A 341 -24.31 -28.67 7.53
C GLN A 341 -23.84 -30.12 7.55
#